data_AF-A0A3M6K1T3-F1
#
_entry.id   AF-A0A3M6K1T3-F1
#
_cell.length_a   1.000
_cell.length_b   1.000
_cell.length_c   1.000
_cell.angle_alpha   90.00
_cell.angle_beta   90.00
_cell.angle_gamma   90.00
#
_symmetry.space_group_name_H-M   'P 1'
#
loop_
_entity.id
_entity.type
_entity.pdbx_description
1 polymer ?
#
loop_
_entity_poly.entity_id
_entity_poly.type
_entity_poly.pdbx_seq_one_letter_code
_entity_poly.pdbx_strand_id
1 'polypeptide(L)'
;MYFKDLTSNKCKGIHGIVMELKFFMDVSPSWWIKARRDENFLKKYIFEKFERDYYPRIISKGRGEIDLDESGISVKQSILKLLQKGNFSYEFLPEDEDLKESYSITNGHVIFEPRKSKINSRILIKVNLINH
;
A
#
# COMPACT_ATOMS: atom_id res chain seq x y z
N MET A 1 23.33 -24.96 51.22
CA MET A 1 23.76 -24.27 49.99
C MET A 1 22.83 -23.10 49.75
N TYR A 2 23.36 -21.90 49.87
CA TYR A 2 22.71 -20.66 49.45
C TYR A 2 22.74 -20.58 47.91
N PHE A 3 21.64 -20.12 47.30
CA PHE A 3 21.71 -19.11 46.24
C PHE A 3 20.49 -18.19 46.36
N LYS A 4 20.78 -16.93 46.61
CA LYS A 4 19.87 -15.78 46.51
C LYS A 4 19.96 -15.19 45.08
N ASP A 5 19.01 -14.30 44.82
CA ASP A 5 18.97 -13.22 43.84
C ASP A 5 18.21 -13.53 42.54
N LEU A 6 16.98 -13.00 42.39
CA LEU A 6 16.62 -11.61 42.07
C LEU A 6 16.96 -11.25 40.63
N THR A 7 15.92 -11.14 39.80
CA THR A 7 15.54 -9.97 38.98
C THR A 7 14.72 -10.50 37.80
N SER A 8 13.42 -10.22 37.81
CA SER A 8 12.88 -9.16 36.96
C SER A 8 13.36 -9.27 35.52
N ASN A 9 12.54 -9.88 34.67
CA ASN A 9 12.11 -9.20 33.47
C ASN A 9 10.68 -9.66 33.16
N LYS A 10 9.72 -8.95 33.76
CA LYS A 10 8.43 -8.71 33.10
C LYS A 10 8.77 -8.05 31.77
N CYS A 11 8.97 -8.85 30.73
CA CYS A 11 8.75 -8.38 29.38
C CYS A 11 7.23 -8.15 29.27
N LYS A 12 6.77 -7.00 29.79
CA LYS A 12 5.59 -6.33 29.27
C LYS A 12 5.93 -5.96 27.84
N GLY A 13 5.88 -6.95 26.95
CA GLY A 13 5.81 -6.70 25.52
C GLY A 13 4.51 -5.96 25.34
N ILE A 14 4.60 -4.65 25.14
CA ILE A 14 3.48 -3.81 24.72
C ILE A 14 3.08 -4.35 23.35
N HIS A 15 2.27 -5.41 23.32
CA HIS A 15 1.58 -5.86 22.12
C HIS A 15 0.44 -4.87 21.89
N GLY A 16 0.83 -3.64 21.51
CA GLY A 16 -0.10 -2.74 20.85
C GLY A 16 -0.62 -3.49 19.63
N ILE A 17 -1.93 -3.51 19.45
CA ILE A 17 -2.53 -4.15 18.28
C ILE A 17 -2.01 -3.39 17.05
N VAL A 18 -1.13 -4.05 16.30
CA VAL A 18 -0.59 -3.50 15.04
C VAL A 18 -1.64 -3.72 13.96
N MET A 19 -2.15 -2.62 13.44
CA MET A 19 -3.01 -2.63 12.27
C MET A 19 -2.16 -2.42 11.03
N GLU A 20 -2.02 -3.46 10.21
CA GLU A 20 -1.40 -3.37 8.89
C GLU A 20 -2.43 -2.79 7.91
N LEU A 21 -2.14 -1.60 7.37
CA LEU A 21 -2.91 -0.98 6.31
C LEU A 21 -2.18 -1.09 4.98
N LYS A 22 -2.94 -1.36 3.92
CA LYS A 22 -2.43 -1.52 2.55
C LYS A 22 -3.11 -0.51 1.65
N PHE A 23 -2.29 0.28 0.98
CA PHE A 23 -2.72 1.29 0.03
C PHE A 23 -2.05 1.07 -1.31
N PHE A 24 -2.64 1.62 -2.34
CA PHE A 24 -2.17 1.53 -3.70
C PHE A 24 -2.14 2.90 -4.33
N MET A 25 -1.19 3.07 -5.24
CA MET A 25 -0.97 4.29 -5.99
C MET A 25 -0.61 3.92 -7.41
N ASP A 26 -1.33 4.46 -8.40
CA ASP A 26 -1.06 4.16 -9.79
C ASP A 26 0.20 4.90 -10.24
N VAL A 27 1.08 4.16 -10.94
CA VAL A 27 2.30 4.70 -11.50
C VAL A 27 2.53 4.08 -12.88
N SER A 28 3.30 4.75 -13.73
CA SER A 28 3.74 4.10 -14.97
C SER A 28 4.97 3.22 -14.73
N PRO A 29 5.12 2.09 -15.43
CA PRO A 29 6.32 1.26 -15.32
C PRO A 29 7.60 2.03 -15.68
N SER A 30 7.51 2.93 -16.66
CA SER A 30 8.63 3.77 -17.08
C SER A 30 9.07 4.77 -16.01
N TRP A 31 8.12 5.30 -15.23
CA TRP A 31 8.43 6.14 -14.08
C TRP A 31 9.10 5.33 -12.98
N TRP A 32 8.59 4.13 -12.66
CA TRP A 32 9.16 3.24 -11.64
C TRP A 32 10.63 2.91 -11.91
N ILE A 33 10.99 2.58 -13.16
CA ILE A 33 12.38 2.26 -13.56
C ILE A 33 13.35 3.41 -13.22
N LYS A 34 12.88 4.65 -13.30
CA LYS A 34 13.67 5.84 -12.94
C LYS A 34 13.67 6.08 -11.43
N ALA A 35 12.49 6.06 -10.81
CA ALA A 35 12.29 6.39 -9.41
C ALA A 35 12.95 5.38 -8.45
N ARG A 36 12.94 4.08 -8.79
CA ARG A 36 13.50 3.01 -7.93
C ARG A 36 15.01 3.13 -7.68
N ARG A 37 15.72 3.98 -8.42
CA ARG A 37 17.17 4.21 -8.27
C ARG A 37 17.48 5.20 -7.15
N ASP A 38 16.49 5.99 -6.71
CA ASP A 38 16.63 6.97 -5.65
C ASP A 38 15.51 6.77 -4.62
N GLU A 39 15.86 6.10 -3.51
CA GLU A 39 14.91 5.79 -2.45
C GLU A 39 14.33 7.04 -1.77
N ASN A 40 15.14 8.09 -1.61
CA ASN A 40 14.69 9.33 -0.98
C ASN A 40 13.67 10.06 -1.86
N PHE A 41 13.96 10.13 -3.16
CA PHE A 41 13.00 10.64 -4.14
C PHE A 41 11.70 9.84 -4.12
N LEU A 42 11.79 8.51 -4.12
CA LEU A 42 10.62 7.64 -4.13
C LEU A 42 9.76 7.80 -2.87
N LYS A 43 10.38 7.80 -1.68
CA LYS A 43 9.68 8.02 -0.41
C LYS A 43 9.00 9.38 -0.35
N LYS A 44 9.70 10.43 -0.80
CA LYS A 44 9.16 11.79 -0.90
C LYS A 44 7.96 11.84 -1.85
N TYR A 45 8.07 11.23 -3.04
CA TYR A 45 6.99 11.17 -4.01
C TYR A 45 5.75 10.47 -3.44
N ILE A 46 5.94 9.31 -2.80
CA ILE A 46 4.85 8.57 -2.17
C ILE A 46 4.16 9.45 -1.13
N PHE A 47 4.90 10.09 -0.23
CA PHE A 47 4.33 10.99 0.78
C PHE A 47 3.52 12.14 0.16
N GLU A 48 4.09 12.86 -0.81
CA GLU A 48 3.44 14.01 -1.46
C GLU A 48 2.18 13.64 -2.21
N LYS A 49 2.19 12.48 -2.88
CA LYS A 49 1.06 12.02 -3.68
C LYS A 49 -0.02 11.33 -2.86
N PHE A 50 0.34 10.69 -1.74
CA PHE A 50 -0.60 9.99 -0.87
C PHE A 50 -1.72 10.88 -0.34
N GLU A 51 -1.53 12.20 -0.25
CA GLU A 51 -2.62 13.08 0.17
C GLU A 51 -3.80 13.10 -0.81
N ARG A 52 -3.52 12.92 -2.11
CA ARG A 52 -4.45 13.16 -3.21
C ARG A 52 -4.80 11.91 -3.99
N ASP A 53 -3.85 10.99 -4.14
CA ASP A 53 -3.91 9.93 -5.15
C ASP A 53 -3.50 8.59 -4.53
N TYR A 54 -4.40 8.05 -3.71
CA TYR A 54 -4.27 6.75 -3.08
C TYR A 54 -5.63 6.03 -3.05
N TYR A 55 -5.59 4.71 -2.94
CA TYR A 55 -6.77 3.89 -2.69
C TYR A 55 -6.41 2.64 -1.86
N PRO A 56 -7.35 2.05 -1.11
CA PRO A 56 -8.74 2.49 -0.93
C PRO A 56 -8.84 3.72 -0.01
N ARG A 57 -9.91 4.52 -0.19
CA ARG A 57 -10.27 5.62 0.73
C ARG A 57 -10.95 5.14 1.99
N ILE A 58 -11.68 4.03 1.88
CA ILE A 58 -12.38 3.42 3.00
C ILE A 58 -11.59 2.19 3.42
N ILE A 59 -11.17 2.14 4.69
CA ILE A 59 -10.48 0.99 5.28
C ILE A 59 -11.45 0.21 6.16
N SER A 60 -11.45 -1.11 6.05
CA SER A 60 -12.25 -1.99 6.92
C SER A 60 -11.52 -2.23 8.24
N LYS A 61 -12.21 -1.99 9.35
CA LYS A 61 -11.74 -2.25 10.72
C LYS A 61 -12.73 -3.15 11.43
N GLY A 62 -12.49 -4.47 11.38
CA GLY A 62 -13.37 -5.46 12.00
C GLY A 62 -14.76 -5.43 11.36
N ARG A 63 -15.78 -5.00 12.12
CA ARG A 63 -17.17 -4.84 11.63
C ARG A 63 -17.50 -3.41 11.16
N GLY A 64 -16.55 -2.47 11.27
CA GLY A 64 -16.75 -1.08 10.87
C GLY A 64 -15.91 -0.69 9.67
N GLU A 65 -16.30 0.41 9.04
CA GLU A 65 -15.56 1.06 7.96
C GLU A 65 -15.09 2.44 8.43
N ILE A 66 -13.89 2.81 8.04
CA ILE A 66 -13.30 4.12 8.32
C ILE A 66 -13.03 4.77 6.98
N ASP A 67 -13.79 5.80 6.65
CA ASP A 67 -13.51 6.67 5.51
C ASP A 67 -12.34 7.59 5.85
N LEU A 68 -11.22 7.53 5.15
CA LEU A 68 -10.03 8.32 5.46
C LEU A 68 -10.17 9.81 5.10
N ASP A 69 -11.13 10.17 4.26
CA ASP A 69 -11.41 11.56 3.88
C ASP A 69 -12.46 12.19 4.81
N GLU A 70 -13.44 11.43 5.33
CA GLU A 70 -14.44 11.91 6.31
C GLU A 70 -14.07 11.66 7.79
N SER A 71 -13.43 10.52 8.10
CA SER A 71 -13.10 10.17 9.48
C SER A 71 -12.13 11.20 10.03
N GLY A 72 -12.61 11.93 11.04
CA GLY A 72 -11.96 13.12 11.56
C GLY A 72 -10.47 12.94 11.76
N ILE A 73 -9.70 13.41 10.78
CA ILE A 73 -8.33 13.93 10.76
C ILE A 73 -7.23 13.00 11.36
N SER A 74 -7.46 12.32 12.48
CA SER A 74 -6.51 11.56 13.29
C SER A 74 -5.85 10.35 12.60
N VAL A 75 -6.61 9.48 11.93
CA VAL A 75 -6.05 8.26 11.32
C VAL A 75 -5.24 8.63 10.07
N LYS A 76 -5.82 9.41 9.16
CA LYS A 76 -5.12 9.90 7.96
C LYS A 76 -3.88 10.72 8.33
N GLN A 77 -3.94 11.59 9.34
CA GLN A 77 -2.75 12.30 9.83
C GLN A 77 -1.69 11.36 10.43
N SER A 78 -2.09 10.31 11.13
CA SER A 78 -1.14 9.33 11.67
C SER A 78 -0.43 8.58 10.55
N ILE A 79 -1.16 8.20 9.50
CA ILE A 79 -0.59 7.60 8.28
C ILE A 79 0.37 8.59 7.61
N LEU A 80 -0.05 9.84 7.38
CA LEU A 80 0.81 10.88 6.78
C LEU A 80 2.08 11.13 7.60
N LYS A 81 2.01 11.14 8.94
CA LYS A 81 3.20 11.26 9.80
C LYS A 81 4.15 10.06 9.65
N LEU A 82 3.61 8.84 9.49
CA LEU A 82 4.43 7.65 9.25
C LEU A 82 5.11 7.71 7.88
N LEU A 83 4.37 8.13 6.84
CA LEU A 83 4.90 8.33 5.50
C LEU A 83 5.98 9.42 5.48
N GLN A 84 5.75 10.56 6.15
CA GLN A 84 6.73 11.65 6.26
C GLN A 84 8.03 11.20 6.94
N LYS A 85 7.94 10.32 7.94
CA LYS A 85 9.11 9.74 8.63
C LYS A 85 9.80 8.64 7.82
N GLY A 86 9.22 8.18 6.72
CA GLY A 86 9.71 7.02 5.98
C GLY A 86 9.41 5.68 6.64
N ASN A 87 8.52 5.64 7.64
CA ASN A 87 8.16 4.45 8.40
C ASN A 87 7.04 3.66 7.69
N PHE A 88 7.35 3.15 6.52
CA PHE A 88 6.46 2.31 5.72
C PHE A 88 7.29 1.42 4.80
N SER A 89 6.65 0.39 4.25
CA SER A 89 7.25 -0.41 3.16
C SER A 89 6.45 -0.20 1.89
N TYR A 90 7.09 -0.41 0.75
CA TYR A 90 6.45 -0.30 -0.55
C TYR A 90 6.90 -1.42 -1.48
N GLU A 91 6.05 -1.76 -2.44
CA GLU A 91 6.27 -2.84 -3.40
C GLU A 91 5.67 -2.45 -4.74
N PHE A 92 6.41 -2.64 -5.83
CA PHE A 92 5.92 -2.37 -7.17
C PHE A 92 5.19 -3.59 -7.73
N LEU A 93 3.97 -3.36 -8.20
CA LEU A 93 3.09 -4.37 -8.77
C LEU A 93 2.86 -4.05 -10.25
N PRO A 94 3.56 -4.73 -11.17
CA PRO A 94 3.22 -4.66 -12.60
C PRO A 94 1.92 -5.43 -12.84
N GLU A 95 1.03 -4.85 -13.64
CA GLU A 95 -0.21 -5.49 -14.07
C GLU A 95 -0.28 -5.49 -15.59
N ASP A 96 -0.40 -6.69 -16.16
CA ASP A 96 -0.65 -6.85 -17.58
C ASP A 96 -2.15 -6.67 -17.84
N GLU A 97 -2.50 -5.64 -18.62
CA GLU A 97 -3.86 -5.40 -19.10
C GLU A 97 -3.94 -5.78 -20.58
N ASP A 98 -4.67 -6.86 -20.89
CA ASP A 98 -4.94 -7.25 -22.26
C ASP A 98 -6.02 -6.36 -22.88
N LEU A 99 -5.63 -5.49 -23.83
CA LEU A 99 -6.59 -4.69 -24.59
C LEU A 99 -7.20 -5.57 -25.69
N LYS A 100 -8.51 -5.80 -25.60
CA LYS A 100 -9.30 -6.46 -26.65
C LYS A 100 -9.51 -5.51 -27.83
N GLU A 101 -8.48 -5.33 -28.65
CA GLU A 101 -8.52 -4.40 -29.79
C GLU A 101 -9.14 -5.01 -31.05
N SER A 102 -9.27 -6.34 -31.15
CA SER A 102 -9.83 -6.99 -32.33
C SER A 102 -10.68 -8.21 -32.01
N TYR A 103 -11.63 -8.49 -32.89
CA TYR A 103 -12.37 -9.74 -32.90
C TYR A 103 -12.41 -10.30 -34.32
N SER A 104 -12.36 -11.63 -34.43
CA SER A 104 -12.59 -12.37 -35.66
C SER A 104 -13.89 -13.15 -35.55
N ILE A 105 -14.69 -13.16 -36.62
CA ILE A 105 -15.94 -13.93 -36.69
C ILE A 105 -15.69 -15.11 -37.62
N THR A 106 -15.79 -16.33 -37.09
CA THR A 106 -15.73 -17.58 -37.87
C THR A 106 -16.88 -18.49 -37.45
N ASN A 107 -17.65 -18.98 -38.42
CA ASN A 107 -18.83 -19.86 -38.19
C ASN A 107 -19.81 -19.35 -37.10
N GLY A 108 -20.04 -18.03 -37.03
CA GLY A 108 -20.95 -17.43 -36.04
C GLY A 108 -20.36 -17.26 -34.63
N HIS A 109 -19.12 -17.71 -34.39
CA HIS A 109 -18.41 -17.46 -33.14
C HIS A 109 -17.54 -16.22 -33.24
N VAL A 110 -17.65 -15.34 -32.24
CA VAL A 110 -16.80 -14.15 -32.08
C VAL A 110 -15.61 -14.53 -31.21
N ILE A 111 -14.40 -14.50 -31.78
CA ILE A 111 -13.13 -14.73 -31.09
C ILE A 111 -12.48 -13.38 -30.87
N PHE A 112 -12.23 -12.99 -29.62
CA PHE A 112 -11.48 -11.76 -29.32
C PHE A 112 -9.98 -12.03 -29.39
N GLU A 113 -9.27 -11.27 -30.23
CA GLU A 113 -7.82 -11.28 -30.38
C GLU A 113 -7.24 -10.06 -29.63
N PRO A 114 -6.56 -10.24 -28.48
CA PRO A 114 -5.84 -9.15 -27.84
C PRO A 114 -4.61 -8.80 -28.68
N ARG A 115 -4.58 -7.60 -29.28
CA ARG A 115 -3.44 -7.13 -30.12
C ARG A 115 -2.46 -6.23 -29.38
N LYS A 116 -2.80 -5.73 -28.19
CA LYS A 116 -1.91 -4.94 -27.35
C LYS A 116 -2.08 -5.29 -25.87
N SER A 117 -0.98 -5.63 -25.22
CA SER A 117 -0.86 -5.62 -23.76
C SER A 117 -0.49 -4.20 -23.32
N LYS A 118 -1.30 -3.56 -22.47
CA LYS A 118 -0.92 -2.36 -21.76
C LYS A 118 -0.44 -2.77 -20.37
N ILE A 119 0.80 -2.45 -20.02
CA ILE A 119 1.28 -2.69 -18.67
C ILE A 119 0.83 -1.50 -17.81
N ASN A 120 -0.22 -1.70 -17.02
CA ASN A 120 -0.50 -0.81 -15.91
C ASN A 120 0.44 -1.17 -14.76
N SER A 121 0.63 -0.26 -13.82
CA SER A 121 1.35 -0.62 -12.61
C SER A 121 0.91 0.23 -11.45
N ARG A 122 1.11 -0.32 -10.26
CA ARG A 122 0.79 0.36 -9.02
C ARG A 122 1.88 0.10 -8.00
N ILE A 123 1.99 0.99 -7.04
CA ILE A 123 2.81 0.82 -5.85
C ILE A 123 1.89 0.43 -4.72
N LEU A 124 2.12 -0.74 -4.14
CA LEU A 124 1.56 -1.14 -2.86
C LEU A 124 2.36 -0.47 -1.75
N ILE A 125 1.69 0.21 -0.84
CA ILE A 125 2.24 0.89 0.33
C ILE A 125 1.67 0.20 1.56
N LYS A 126 2.54 -0.31 2.44
CA LYS A 126 2.14 -1.00 3.68
C LYS A 126 2.56 -0.15 4.88
N VAL A 127 1.59 0.18 5.72
CA VAL A 127 1.76 1.04 6.90
C VAL A 127 1.31 0.28 8.14
N ASN A 128 2.15 0.25 9.16
CA ASN A 128 1.84 -0.38 10.44
C ASN A 128 1.43 0.70 11.45
N LEU A 129 0.13 0.77 11.76
CA LEU A 129 -0.38 1.65 12.80
C LEU A 129 -0.36 0.92 14.14
N ILE A 130 0.25 1.55 15.14
CA ILE A 130 0.21 1.08 16.53
C ILE A 130 -0.96 1.81 17.19
N ASN A 131 -2.02 1.08 17.53
CA ASN A 131 -3.06 1.62 18.40
C ASN A 131 -2.55 1.55 19.84
N HIS A 132 -2.42 2.72 20.48
CA HIS A 132 -2.14 2.85 21.91
C HIS A 132 -3.43 2.82 22.72
#